data_AF-A0A6J7HCR6-F1
#
_entry.id   AF-A0A6J7HCR6-F1
#
_cell.length_a   1.000
_cell.length_b   1.000
_cell.length_c   1.000
_cell.angle_alpha   90.00
_cell.angle_beta   90.00
_cell.angle_gamma   90.00
#
_symmetry.space_group_name_H-M   'P 1'
#
loop_
_entity.id
_entity.type
_entity.pdbx_description
1 polymer ?
#
loop_
_entity_poly.entity_id
_entity_poly.type
_entity_poly.pdbx_seq_one_letter_code
_entity_poly.pdbx_strand_id
1 'polypeptide(L)'
;MATSFEAVNHRIAADGPVVLTERTDVLQAGRLRVSFWVCGTFEVHDGRITLWRDYFDWANVTGGLLRGLVGVVVPAVRAGAPSPR
;
A
#
# COMPACT_ATOMS: atom_id res chain seq x y z
N MET A 1 12.15 7.31 -9.78
CA MET A 1 11.52 5.98 -9.89
C MET A 1 11.45 5.39 -8.49
N ALA A 2 10.36 4.69 -8.13
CA ALA A 2 10.29 3.99 -6.85
C ALA A 2 11.34 2.86 -6.82
N THR A 3 12.05 2.73 -5.70
CA THR A 3 13.12 1.75 -5.49
C THR A 3 12.60 0.47 -4.84
N SER A 4 11.49 0.54 -4.09
CA SER A 4 10.81 -0.64 -3.56
C SER A 4 9.33 -0.40 -3.32
N PHE A 5 8.60 -1.50 -3.24
CA PHE A 5 7.19 -1.60 -2.93
C PHE A 5 6.99 -2.67 -1.85
N GLU A 6 6.20 -2.36 -0.84
CA GLU A 6 5.79 -3.29 0.21
C GLU A 6 4.26 -3.23 0.32
N ALA A 7 3.61 -4.39 0.33
CA ALA A 7 2.17 -4.51 0.52
C ALA A 7 1.91 -5.44 1.71
N VAL A 8 1.22 -4.92 2.72
CA VAL A 8 0.85 -5.68 3.92
C VAL A 8 -0.66 -5.85 3.93
N ASN A 9 -1.11 -7.07 3.71
CA ASN A 9 -2.53 -7.43 3.81
C ASN A 9 -2.94 -7.50 5.28
N HIS A 10 -3.99 -6.78 5.63
CA HIS A 10 -4.66 -6.87 6.95
C HIS A 10 -5.83 -7.85 6.87
N ARG A 11 -6.59 -7.80 5.77
CA ARG A 11 -7.71 -8.72 5.52
C ARG A 11 -7.72 -9.11 4.05
N ILE A 12 -8.12 -10.35 3.80
CA ILE A 12 -8.33 -10.89 2.46
C ILE A 12 -9.58 -11.76 2.47
N ALA A 13 -10.43 -11.60 1.46
CA ALA A 13 -11.64 -12.39 1.28
C ALA A 13 -11.84 -12.68 -0.20
N ALA A 14 -12.46 -13.80 -0.53
CA ALA A 14 -12.75 -14.20 -1.89
C ALA A 14 -14.22 -14.62 -2.03
N ASP A 15 -14.82 -14.30 -3.18
CA ASP A 15 -16.13 -14.76 -3.63
C ASP A 15 -16.04 -15.11 -5.12
N GLY A 16 -16.05 -16.41 -5.42
CA GLY A 16 -15.78 -16.92 -6.77
C GLY A 16 -14.42 -16.42 -7.31
N PRO A 17 -14.38 -15.81 -8.51
CA PRO A 17 -13.13 -15.29 -9.09
C PRO A 17 -12.69 -13.97 -8.46
N VAL A 18 -13.52 -13.32 -7.63
CA VAL A 18 -13.26 -11.99 -7.07
C VAL A 18 -12.53 -12.12 -5.74
N VAL A 19 -11.44 -11.38 -5.56
CA VAL A 19 -10.69 -11.29 -4.30
C VAL A 19 -10.62 -9.84 -3.85
N LEU A 20 -11.02 -9.59 -2.61
CA LEU A 20 -10.91 -8.28 -1.95
C LEU A 20 -9.74 -8.30 -0.97
N THR A 21 -8.98 -7.21 -0.95
CA THR A 21 -7.86 -7.00 -0.02
C THR A 21 -8.00 -5.66 0.68
N GLU A 22 -7.72 -5.64 1.99
CA GLU A 22 -7.50 -4.42 2.76
C GLU A 22 -6.02 -4.40 3.14
N ARG A 23 -5.30 -3.36 2.71
CA ARG A 23 -3.84 -3.32 2.79
C ARG A 23 -3.32 -1.99 3.31
N THR A 24 -2.10 -2.03 3.81
CA THR A 24 -1.22 -0.86 3.82
C THR A 24 -0.11 -1.09 2.81
N ASP A 25 -0.02 -0.17 1.86
CA ASP A 25 1.02 -0.16 0.85
C ASP A 25 2.08 0.89 1.22
N VAL A 26 3.33 0.59 0.90
CA VAL A 26 4.46 1.49 1.11
C VAL A 26 5.28 1.62 -0.17
N LEU A 27 5.35 2.84 -0.68
CA LEU A 27 6.26 3.22 -1.75
C LEU A 27 7.54 3.80 -1.16
N GLN A 28 8.69 3.35 -1.66
CA GLN A 28 9.98 3.92 -1.27
C GLN A 28 10.72 4.48 -2.48
N ALA A 29 11.30 5.66 -2.33
CA ALA A 29 12.22 6.26 -3.28
C ALA A 29 13.45 6.79 -2.52
N GLY A 30 14.52 5.98 -2.48
CA GLY A 30 15.69 6.28 -1.67
C GLY A 30 15.34 6.40 -0.18
N ARG A 31 15.52 7.58 0.41
CA ARG A 31 15.21 7.84 1.83
C ARG A 31 13.74 8.19 2.07
N LEU A 32 12.99 8.56 1.03
CA LEU A 32 11.56 8.86 1.12
C LEU A 32 10.76 7.55 1.22
N ARG A 33 9.91 7.44 2.25
CA ARG A 33 8.99 6.31 2.47
C ARG A 33 7.58 6.87 2.63
N VAL A 34 6.67 6.49 1.75
CA VAL A 34 5.28 6.95 1.70
C VAL A 34 4.38 5.75 1.97
N SER A 35 3.62 5.80 3.06
CA SER A 35 2.70 4.73 3.47
C SER A 35 1.26 5.25 3.42
N PHE A 36 0.36 4.44 2.87
CA PHE A 36 -1.06 4.76 2.74
C PHE A 36 -1.89 3.46 2.71
N TRP A 37 -3.18 3.57 3.03
CA TRP A 37 -4.09 2.43 2.96
C TRP A 37 -4.58 2.21 1.52
N VAL A 38 -4.85 0.96 1.19
CA VAL A 38 -5.38 0.54 -0.11
C VAL A 38 -6.45 -0.53 0.09
N CYS A 39 -7.55 -0.44 -0.65
CA CYS A 39 -8.52 -1.50 -0.81
C CYS A 39 -8.47 -2.01 -2.25
N GLY A 40 -7.98 -3.23 -2.45
CA GLY A 40 -7.81 -3.83 -3.78
C GLY A 40 -8.93 -4.80 -4.12
N THR A 41 -9.37 -4.78 -5.38
CA THR A 41 -10.22 -5.78 -6.01
C THR A 41 -9.43 -6.48 -7.11
N PHE A 42 -9.35 -7.80 -7.03
CA PHE A 42 -8.76 -8.66 -8.05
C PHE A 42 -9.83 -9.56 -8.65
N GLU A 43 -9.71 -9.85 -9.94
CA GLU A 43 -10.38 -11.00 -10.56
C GLU A 43 -9.32 -12.00 -11.02
N VAL A 44 -9.43 -13.25 -10.59
CA VAL A 44 -8.48 -14.31 -10.89
C VAL A 44 -9.18 -15.42 -11.68
N HIS A 45 -8.72 -15.63 -12.91
CA HIS A 45 -9.20 -16.69 -13.79
C HIS A 45 -8.02 -17.58 -14.20
N ASP A 46 -8.18 -18.90 -14.08
CA ASP A 46 -7.12 -19.89 -14.41
C ASP A 46 -5.76 -19.59 -13.75
N GLY A 47 -5.80 -19.16 -12.49
CA GLY A 47 -4.62 -18.78 -11.71
C GLY A 47 -3.93 -17.49 -12.16
N ARG A 48 -4.55 -16.71 -13.06
CA ARG A 48 -4.02 -15.43 -13.56
C ARG A 48 -4.87 -14.27 -13.09
N ILE A 49 -4.21 -13.18 -12.69
CA ILE A 49 -4.88 -11.91 -12.41
C ILE A 49 -5.34 -11.31 -13.73
N THR A 50 -6.65 -11.14 -13.86
CA THR A 50 -7.32 -10.58 -15.06
C THR A 50 -7.86 -9.17 -14.80
N LEU A 51 -8.15 -8.84 -13.54
CA LEU A 51 -8.39 -7.48 -13.05
C LEU A 51 -7.50 -7.24 -11.84
N TRP A 52 -6.88 -6.07 -11.78
CA TRP A 52 -6.28 -5.51 -10.58
C TRP A 52 -6.70 -4.05 -10.48
N ARG A 53 -7.55 -3.75 -9.49
CA ARG A 53 -8.03 -2.39 -9.23
C ARG A 53 -7.78 -2.04 -7.77
N ASP A 54 -6.99 -0.99 -7.54
CA ASP A 54 -6.73 -0.49 -6.20
C ASP A 54 -7.48 0.83 -5.97
N TYR A 55 -8.19 0.92 -4.85
CA TYR A 55 -8.79 2.13 -4.33
C TYR A 55 -7.95 2.67 -3.18
N PHE A 56 -7.74 3.97 -3.18
CA PHE A 56 -7.04 4.71 -2.15
C PHE A 56 -7.59 6.13 -2.05
N ASP A 57 -7.19 6.86 -1.02
CA ASP A 57 -7.55 8.26 -0.82
C ASP A 57 -6.35 9.19 -1.03
N TRP A 58 -6.56 10.25 -1.83
CA TRP A 58 -5.53 11.25 -2.12
C TRP A 58 -5.12 12.06 -0.89
N ALA A 59 -6.04 12.29 0.06
CA ALA A 59 -5.66 12.96 1.30
C ALA A 59 -4.75 12.06 2.14
N ASN A 60 -5.03 10.76 2.21
CA ASN A 60 -4.16 9.79 2.86
C ASN A 60 -2.78 9.67 2.21
N VAL A 61 -2.72 9.58 0.87
CA VAL A 61 -1.45 9.57 0.13
C VAL A 61 -0.66 10.85 0.39
N THR A 62 -1.32 12.00 0.37
CA THR A 62 -0.69 13.30 0.61
C THR A 62 -0.15 13.40 2.04
N GLY A 63 -0.93 12.96 3.03
CA GLY A 63 -0.47 12.88 4.43
C GLY A 63 0.74 11.95 4.59
N GLY A 64 0.70 10.78 3.94
CA GLY A 64 1.82 9.84 3.88
C GLY A 64 3.06 10.44 3.24
N LEU A 65 2.90 11.23 2.16
CA LEU A 65 4.00 11.91 1.47
C LEU A 65 4.61 13.00 2.35
N LEU A 66 3.79 13.86 2.96
CA LEU A 66 4.25 14.90 3.88
C LEU A 66 5.03 14.29 5.05
N ARG A 67 4.49 13.24 5.67
CA ARG A 67 5.18 12.51 6.74
C ARG A 67 6.50 11.90 6.23
N GLY A 68 6.48 11.33 5.03
CA GLY A 68 7.66 10.76 4.39
C GLY A 68 8.76 11.79 4.18
N LEU A 69 8.42 12.99 3.69
CA LEU A 69 9.34 14.10 3.46
C LEU A 69 9.95 14.59 4.78
N VAL A 70 9.15 14.74 5.84
CA VAL A 70 9.69 15.07 7.17
C VAL A 70 10.62 13.96 7.67
N GLY A 71 10.27 12.69 7.44
CA GLY A 71 11.09 11.53 7.78
C GLY A 71 12.44 11.44 7.05
N VAL A 72 12.58 12.11 5.90
CA VAL A 72 13.88 12.26 5.22
C VAL A 72 14.81 13.16 6.04
N VAL A 73 14.28 14.19 6.69
CA VAL A 73 15.08 15.14 7.49
C VAL A 73 15.24 14.66 8.93
N VAL A 74 14.18 14.12 9.52
CA VAL A 74 14.11 13.67 10.91
C VAL A 74 13.84 12.16 10.93
N PRO A 75 14.87 11.29 11.02
CA PRO A 75 14.69 9.85 10.91
C PRO A 75 13.71 9.25 11.95
N ALA A 76 13.60 9.86 13.13
CA ALA A 76 12.73 9.39 14.21
C ALA A 76 11.22 9.40 13.86
N VAL A 77 10.78 10.20 12.88
CA VAL A 77 9.37 10.27 12.49
C VAL A 77 9.02 9.39 11.29
N ARG A 78 10.02 8.73 10.71
CA ARG A 78 9.84 7.85 9.55
C ARG A 78 8.80 6.78 9.90
N ALA A 79 7.82 6.60 9.02
CA ALA A 79 6.80 5.57 9.22
C ALA A 79 7.46 4.20 9.37
N GLY A 80 7.05 3.46 10.41
CA GLY A 80 7.51 2.09 10.65
C GLY A 80 7.05 1.13 9.54
N ALA A 81 7.49 -0.12 9.63
CA ALA A 81 6.91 -1.18 8.80
C ALA A 81 5.42 -1.34 9.16
N PRO A 82 4.51 -1.40 8.18
CA PRO A 82 3.13 -1.78 8.47
C PRO A 82 3.13 -3.19 9.06
N SER A 83 2.36 -3.41 10.11
CA SER A 83 2.19 -4.75 10.70
C SER A 83 0.88 -5.36 10.21
N PRO A 84 0.85 -6.68 9.91
CA PRO A 84 -0.41 -7.40 9.80
C PRO A 84 -1.19 -7.24 11.11
N ARG A 85 -2.50 -7.04 11.05
CA ARG A 85 -3.39 -7.01 12.22
C ARG A 85 -4.32 -8.20 12.26
#